data_AF-A0A7S4DSF8-F1
#
_entry.id   AF-A0A7S4DSF8-F1
#
_cell.length_a   1.000
_cell.length_b   1.000
_cell.length_c   1.000
_cell.angle_alpha   90.00
_cell.angle_beta   90.00
_cell.angle_gamma   90.00
#
_symmetry.space_group_name_H-M   'P 1'
#
loop_
_entity.id
_entity.type
_entity.pdbx_description
1 polymer ?
#
loop_
_entity_poly.entity_id
_entity_poly.type
_entity_poly.pdbx_seq_one_letter_code
_entity_poly.pdbx_strand_id
1 'polypeptide(L)'
;MLGNSRERKGYDQDKSWVVTGGWRKKTRAPGPIRFRTTFRNCILDTLKRRGWKEVEDDSECDLNWMDRDWIRERFDKVHLEPYQKVNHFRNHYELTRKDTMVKNLKRYKRQLEKDGKMEEAAQFNFFPLTFVLPGEYLLYVEAFKKIGGLCVLIIVEFDFFLITVSTATPSSMLMEFFLRA
;
A
#
# COMPACT_ATOMS: atom_id res chain seq x y z
N MET A 1 -54.77 -36.60 -27.09
CA MET A 1 -53.32 -36.33 -27.24
C MET A 1 -52.69 -36.31 -25.85
N LEU A 2 -51.78 -37.25 -25.61
CA LEU A 2 -50.59 -37.22 -24.73
C LEU A 2 -50.68 -36.48 -23.37
N GLY A 3 -51.15 -37.18 -22.34
CA GLY A 3 -50.84 -36.86 -20.94
C GLY A 3 -49.55 -37.57 -20.52
N ASN A 4 -48.43 -36.87 -20.55
CA ASN A 4 -47.10 -37.45 -20.32
C ASN A 4 -46.84 -37.61 -18.80
N SER A 5 -46.67 -38.86 -18.36
CA SER A 5 -46.31 -39.24 -16.99
C SER A 5 -44.92 -38.71 -16.63
N ARG A 6 -44.84 -37.74 -15.72
CA ARG A 6 -43.56 -37.34 -15.09
C ARG A 6 -43.31 -38.22 -13.86
N GLU A 7 -42.52 -39.27 -14.04
CA GLU A 7 -41.88 -39.99 -12.94
C GLU A 7 -41.08 -39.01 -12.07
N ARG A 8 -41.33 -39.01 -10.76
CA ARG A 8 -40.47 -38.31 -9.81
C ARG A 8 -39.20 -39.13 -9.64
N LYS A 9 -38.05 -38.61 -10.10
CA LYS A 9 -36.75 -39.21 -9.84
C LYS A 9 -36.50 -39.27 -8.33
N GLY A 10 -36.41 -40.48 -7.80
CA GLY A 10 -36.05 -40.74 -6.40
C GLY A 10 -34.64 -40.24 -6.08
N TYR A 11 -34.44 -39.81 -4.85
CA TYR A 11 -33.12 -39.48 -4.32
C TYR A 11 -32.32 -40.77 -4.12
N ASP A 12 -31.23 -40.89 -4.87
CA ASP A 12 -30.31 -42.01 -4.82
C ASP A 12 -29.49 -41.95 -3.51
N GLN A 13 -29.78 -42.88 -2.59
CA GLN A 13 -29.19 -42.90 -1.24
C GLN A 13 -27.75 -43.43 -1.21
N ASP A 14 -27.20 -43.90 -2.34
CA ASP A 14 -25.86 -44.49 -2.43
C ASP A 14 -24.76 -43.51 -2.88
N LYS A 15 -25.05 -42.20 -2.92
CA LYS A 15 -24.03 -41.16 -3.10
C LYS A 15 -23.30 -40.91 -1.79
N SER A 16 -22.40 -41.82 -1.43
CA SER A 16 -21.32 -41.51 -0.52
C SER A 16 -20.53 -40.33 -1.10
N TRP A 17 -20.51 -39.21 -0.38
CA TRP A 17 -19.63 -38.09 -0.71
C TRP A 17 -18.19 -38.54 -0.43
N VAL A 18 -17.55 -39.20 -1.40
CA VAL A 18 -16.11 -39.36 -1.34
C VAL A 18 -15.52 -37.97 -1.56
N VAL A 19 -15.08 -37.34 -0.48
CA VAL A 19 -14.33 -36.08 -0.52
C VAL A 19 -12.93 -36.39 -1.06
N THR A 20 -12.82 -36.68 -2.36
CA THR A 20 -11.53 -36.79 -3.03
C THR A 20 -11.01 -35.38 -3.30
N GLY A 21 -10.21 -34.86 -2.39
CA GLY A 21 -9.47 -33.62 -2.59
C GLY A 21 -9.76 -32.60 -1.50
N GLY A 22 -9.13 -32.78 -0.33
CA GLY A 22 -8.96 -31.67 0.59
C GLY A 22 -8.26 -30.51 -0.13
N TRP A 23 -8.61 -29.28 0.24
CA TRP A 23 -7.96 -28.05 -0.21
C TRP A 23 -6.47 -28.07 0.15
N ARG A 24 -5.65 -28.74 -0.65
CA ARG A 24 -4.22 -28.84 -0.41
C ARG A 24 -3.60 -27.54 -0.89
N LYS A 25 -3.26 -26.65 0.04
CA LYS A 25 -2.51 -25.42 -0.26
C LYS A 25 -1.27 -25.81 -1.08
N LYS A 26 -1.09 -25.21 -2.26
CA LYS A 26 0.12 -25.42 -3.06
C LYS A 26 1.34 -25.09 -2.20
N THR A 27 2.24 -26.05 -2.07
CA THR A 27 3.50 -25.92 -1.34
C THR A 27 4.63 -25.63 -2.33
N ARG A 28 5.63 -24.85 -1.89
CA ARG A 28 6.84 -24.60 -2.68
C ARG A 28 7.52 -25.93 -3.06
N ALA A 29 8.00 -26.04 -4.29
CA ALA A 29 8.85 -27.15 -4.68
C ALA A 29 10.17 -27.14 -3.87
N PRO A 30 10.73 -28.32 -3.54
CA PRO A 30 12.05 -28.41 -2.93
C PRO A 30 13.12 -27.89 -3.89
N GLY A 31 14.17 -27.27 -3.35
CA GLY A 31 15.26 -26.68 -4.13
C GLY A 31 15.64 -25.26 -3.71
N PRO A 32 16.58 -24.62 -4.44
CA PRO A 32 17.00 -23.26 -4.19
C PRO A 32 15.83 -22.29 -4.39
N ILE A 33 15.81 -21.21 -3.60
CA ILE A 33 14.78 -20.18 -3.73
C ILE A 33 14.89 -19.54 -5.11
N ARG A 34 13.76 -19.44 -5.81
CA ARG A 34 13.64 -18.73 -7.08
C ARG A 34 13.26 -17.28 -6.80
N PHE A 35 14.02 -16.33 -7.31
CA PHE A 35 13.73 -14.92 -7.13
C PHE A 35 13.63 -14.19 -8.46
N ARG A 36 12.86 -13.11 -8.46
CA ARG A 36 12.76 -12.17 -9.57
C ARG A 36 13.11 -10.78 -9.06
N THR A 37 13.85 -10.00 -9.83
CA THR A 37 14.18 -8.60 -9.50
C THR A 37 14.46 -7.78 -10.76
N THR A 38 13.99 -6.53 -10.79
CA THR A 38 14.40 -5.54 -11.81
C THR A 38 15.69 -4.82 -11.42
N PHE A 39 16.11 -4.91 -10.16
CA PHE A 39 17.29 -4.22 -9.65
C PHE A 39 18.58 -4.89 -10.12
N ARG A 40 19.48 -4.10 -10.71
CA ARG A 40 20.83 -4.51 -11.11
C ARG A 40 21.87 -3.87 -10.20
N ASN A 41 21.76 -4.14 -8.90
CA ASN A 41 22.59 -3.55 -7.85
C ASN A 41 22.98 -4.61 -6.79
N CYS A 42 23.43 -4.16 -5.61
CA CYS A 42 23.82 -5.03 -4.50
C CYS A 42 22.74 -6.03 -4.06
N ILE A 43 21.45 -5.77 -4.32
CA ILE A 43 20.36 -6.72 -4.06
C ILE A 43 20.57 -7.95 -4.94
N LEU A 44 20.78 -7.78 -6.24
CA LEU A 44 21.03 -8.88 -7.17
C LEU A 44 22.22 -9.72 -6.73
N ASP A 45 23.34 -9.06 -6.39
CA ASP A 45 24.55 -9.74 -5.94
C ASP A 45 24.33 -10.50 -4.64
N THR A 46 23.54 -9.96 -3.71
CA THR A 46 23.23 -10.60 -2.43
C THR A 46 22.36 -11.84 -2.63
N LEU A 47 21.35 -11.76 -3.50
CA LEU A 47 20.47 -12.90 -3.81
C LEU A 47 21.25 -14.02 -4.51
N LYS A 48 22.11 -13.68 -5.47
CA LYS A 48 22.99 -14.65 -6.16
C LYS A 48 23.99 -15.31 -5.21
N ARG A 49 24.63 -14.55 -4.31
CA ARG A 49 25.57 -15.09 -3.31
C ARG A 49 24.92 -16.09 -2.34
N ARG A 50 23.61 -15.99 -2.11
CA ARG A 50 22.84 -16.96 -1.30
C ARG A 50 22.52 -18.26 -2.04
N GLY A 51 22.96 -18.41 -3.28
CA GLY A 51 22.64 -19.58 -4.12
C GLY A 51 21.19 -19.59 -4.62
N TRP A 52 20.52 -18.44 -4.62
CA TRP A 52 19.15 -18.33 -5.15
C TRP A 52 19.19 -18.21 -6.67
N LYS A 53 18.16 -18.71 -7.33
CA LYS A 53 18.07 -18.76 -8.80
C LYS A 53 17.20 -17.62 -9.32
N GLU A 54 17.75 -16.81 -10.21
CA GLU A 54 17.00 -15.76 -10.90
C GLU A 54 16.04 -16.41 -11.92
N VAL A 55 14.78 -15.99 -11.92
CA VAL A 55 13.74 -16.40 -12.88
C VAL A 55 13.10 -15.18 -13.53
N GLU A 56 12.56 -15.33 -14.73
CA GLU A 56 11.94 -14.23 -15.48
C GLU A 56 10.43 -14.12 -15.24
N ASP A 57 9.75 -15.27 -15.08
CA ASP A 57 8.30 -15.35 -14.87
C ASP A 57 7.93 -15.12 -13.39
N ASP A 58 6.94 -14.23 -13.18
CA ASP A 58 6.33 -13.95 -11.89
C ASP A 58 5.67 -15.20 -11.28
N SER A 59 5.12 -16.09 -12.11
CA SER A 59 4.39 -17.29 -11.68
C SER A 59 5.32 -18.37 -11.10
N GLU A 60 6.59 -18.35 -11.50
CA GLU A 60 7.59 -19.32 -11.09
C GLU A 60 8.46 -18.83 -9.92
N CYS A 61 8.42 -17.54 -9.60
CA CYS A 61 9.24 -16.99 -8.51
C CYS A 61 8.66 -17.36 -7.14
N ASP A 62 9.54 -17.62 -6.17
CA ASP A 62 9.17 -17.76 -4.76
C ASP A 62 9.26 -16.40 -4.04
N LEU A 63 10.18 -15.54 -4.48
CA LEU A 63 10.32 -14.17 -4.01
C LEU A 63 10.34 -13.20 -5.19
N ASN A 64 9.40 -12.27 -5.19
CA ASN A 64 9.34 -11.17 -6.14
C ASN A 64 9.86 -9.88 -5.47
N TRP A 65 11.08 -9.48 -5.82
CA TRP A 65 11.71 -8.26 -5.29
C TRP A 65 11.59 -7.13 -6.32
N MET A 66 10.58 -6.29 -6.17
CA MET A 66 10.22 -5.28 -7.17
C MET A 66 10.27 -3.86 -6.62
N ASP A 67 10.31 -2.91 -7.53
CA ASP A 67 10.17 -1.49 -7.21
C ASP A 67 8.72 -1.15 -6.81
N ARG A 68 8.54 0.08 -6.33
CA ARG A 68 7.24 0.54 -5.85
C ARG A 68 6.24 0.76 -6.98
N ASP A 69 6.68 1.08 -8.19
CA ASP A 69 5.73 1.35 -9.28
C ASP A 69 5.13 0.05 -9.79
N TRP A 70 5.94 -1.01 -9.88
CA TRP A 70 5.48 -2.36 -10.16
C TRP A 70 4.39 -2.81 -9.17
N ILE A 71 4.60 -2.61 -7.85
CA ILE A 71 3.61 -3.05 -6.85
C ILE A 71 2.29 -2.28 -7.01
N ARG A 72 2.35 -0.99 -7.31
CA ARG A 72 1.17 -0.14 -7.50
C ARG A 72 0.31 -0.60 -8.68
N GLU A 73 0.94 -1.09 -9.74
CA GLU A 73 0.25 -1.40 -10.99
C GLU A 73 -0.21 -2.85 -11.11
N ARG A 74 0.51 -3.77 -10.47
CA ARG A 74 0.33 -5.22 -10.67
C ARG A 74 -0.16 -5.97 -9.44
N PHE A 75 0.05 -5.49 -8.21
CA PHE A 75 -0.27 -6.29 -7.03
C PHE A 75 -1.76 -6.63 -6.91
N ASP A 76 -2.65 -5.72 -7.29
CA ASP A 76 -4.10 -5.98 -7.29
C ASP A 76 -4.54 -6.92 -8.43
N LYS A 77 -3.71 -7.13 -9.45
CA LYS A 77 -4.00 -7.97 -10.62
C LYS A 77 -3.39 -9.37 -10.52
N VAL A 78 -2.40 -9.53 -9.64
CA VAL A 78 -1.64 -10.78 -9.51
C VAL A 78 -2.17 -11.57 -8.31
N HIS A 79 -2.57 -12.82 -8.54
CA HIS A 79 -2.86 -13.75 -7.47
C HIS A 79 -1.56 -14.44 -7.03
N LEU A 80 -1.11 -14.15 -5.81
CA LEU A 80 0.08 -14.77 -5.24
C LEU A 80 -0.27 -16.07 -4.53
N GLU A 81 0.47 -17.12 -4.83
CA GLU A 81 0.36 -18.39 -4.12
C GLU A 81 0.87 -18.25 -2.67
N PRO A 82 0.43 -19.10 -1.71
CA PRO A 82 0.77 -18.95 -0.29
C PRO A 82 2.27 -18.95 0.02
N TYR A 83 3.07 -19.62 -0.81
CA TYR A 83 4.52 -19.69 -0.68
C TYR A 83 5.24 -18.48 -1.28
N GLN A 84 4.60 -17.75 -2.20
CA GLN A 84 5.20 -16.60 -2.85
C GLN A 84 5.24 -15.41 -1.89
N LYS A 85 6.33 -14.64 -1.98
CA LYS A 85 6.55 -13.45 -1.17
C LYS A 85 6.88 -12.25 -2.06
N VAL A 86 6.47 -11.07 -1.61
CA VAL A 86 6.79 -9.80 -2.24
C VAL A 86 7.34 -8.86 -1.17
N ASN A 87 8.25 -7.98 -1.55
CA ASN A 87 8.93 -7.04 -0.65
C ASN A 87 8.09 -5.81 -0.24
N HIS A 88 6.88 -5.67 -0.76
CA HIS A 88 6.00 -4.53 -0.49
C HIS A 88 4.66 -4.97 0.10
N PHE A 89 4.16 -4.18 1.05
CA PHE A 89 2.81 -4.35 1.57
C PHE A 89 1.77 -3.68 0.66
N ARG A 90 0.59 -4.28 0.61
CA ARG A 90 -0.59 -3.64 0.01
C ARG A 90 -0.89 -2.35 0.77
N ASN A 91 -1.21 -1.29 0.04
CA ASN A 91 -1.51 0.04 0.60
C ASN A 91 -0.37 0.63 1.45
N HIS A 92 0.89 0.26 1.19
CA HIS A 92 2.04 0.84 1.89
C HIS A 92 2.07 2.38 1.84
N TYR A 93 1.51 2.97 0.78
CA TYR A 93 1.42 4.42 0.57
C TYR A 93 0.59 5.16 1.64
N GLU A 94 -0.23 4.46 2.43
CA GLU A 94 -0.99 5.01 3.55
C GLU A 94 -0.09 5.60 4.65
N LEU A 95 1.12 5.05 4.78
CA LEU A 95 2.12 5.50 5.75
C LEU A 95 3.38 6.06 5.10
N THR A 96 3.74 5.68 3.87
CA THR A 96 4.98 6.18 3.25
C THR A 96 4.81 7.53 2.54
N ARG A 97 3.58 7.90 2.13
CA ARG A 97 3.32 9.23 1.56
C ARG A 97 2.96 10.24 2.65
N LYS A 98 3.58 11.41 2.60
CA LYS A 98 3.42 12.47 3.61
C LYS A 98 1.97 12.95 3.76
N ASP A 99 1.27 13.14 2.64
CA ASP A 99 -0.13 13.58 2.64
C ASP A 99 -1.06 12.56 3.30
N THR A 100 -0.93 11.28 2.93
CA THR A 100 -1.77 10.20 3.48
C THR A 100 -1.43 9.92 4.95
N MET A 101 -0.13 9.90 5.29
CA MET A 101 0.34 9.71 6.66
C MET A 101 -0.25 10.76 7.61
N VAL A 102 -0.16 12.04 7.26
CA VAL A 102 -0.70 13.13 8.10
C VAL A 102 -2.21 13.03 8.24
N LYS A 103 -2.94 12.71 7.16
CA LYS A 103 -4.39 12.49 7.21
C LYS A 103 -4.75 11.34 8.15
N ASN A 104 -4.04 10.23 8.07
CA ASN A 104 -4.26 9.05 8.90
C ASN A 104 -3.97 9.31 10.37
N LEU A 105 -2.85 9.98 10.68
CA LEU A 105 -2.47 10.35 12.05
C LEU A 105 -3.49 11.33 12.67
N LYS A 106 -3.88 12.38 11.94
CA LYS A 106 -4.93 13.32 12.39
C LYS A 106 -6.26 12.60 12.61
N ARG A 107 -6.66 11.69 11.72
CA ARG A 107 -7.90 10.91 11.85
C ARG A 107 -7.89 10.05 13.10
N TYR A 108 -6.79 9.34 13.34
CA TYR A 108 -6.68 8.44 14.49
C TYR A 108 -6.64 9.22 15.81
N LYS A 109 -5.90 10.33 15.89
CA LYS A 109 -5.92 11.24 17.05
C LYS A 109 -7.34 11.72 17.38
N ARG A 110 -8.07 12.21 16.37
CA ARG A 110 -9.48 12.65 16.53
C ARG A 110 -10.40 11.53 16.98
N GLN A 111 -10.15 10.29 16.56
CA GLN A 111 -10.94 9.15 17.00
C GLN A 111 -10.70 8.86 18.49
N LEU A 112 -9.45 8.87 18.94
CA LEU A 112 -9.11 8.71 20.36
C LEU A 112 -9.73 9.81 21.23
N GLU A 113 -9.73 11.06 20.77
CA GLU A 113 -10.38 12.19 21.47
C GLU A 113 -11.89 11.96 21.60
N LYS A 114 -12.55 11.46 20.55
CA LYS A 114 -13.98 11.10 20.58
C LYS A 114 -14.29 9.93 21.50
N ASP A 115 -13.38 8.97 21.59
CA ASP A 115 -13.52 7.78 22.43
C ASP A 115 -13.16 8.07 23.91
N GLY A 116 -12.85 9.32 24.26
CA GLY A 116 -12.49 9.75 25.62
C GLY A 116 -11.07 9.39 26.04
N LYS A 117 -10.25 8.88 25.12
CA LYS A 117 -8.87 8.42 25.36
C LYS A 117 -7.86 9.56 25.23
N MET A 118 -8.00 10.59 26.07
CA MET A 118 -7.21 11.82 25.96
C MET A 118 -5.71 11.61 26.17
N GLU A 119 -5.31 10.71 27.08
CA GLU A 119 -3.90 10.40 27.32
C GLU A 119 -3.23 9.74 26.11
N GLU A 120 -3.90 8.78 25.47
CA GLU A 120 -3.43 8.15 24.23
C GLU A 120 -3.37 9.18 23.08
N ALA A 121 -4.39 10.05 22.97
CA ALA A 121 -4.43 11.10 21.95
C ALA A 121 -3.28 12.12 22.11
N ALA A 122 -2.86 12.41 23.35
CA ALA A 122 -1.75 13.32 23.64
C ALA A 122 -0.40 12.76 23.13
N GLN A 123 -0.25 11.44 22.99
CA GLN A 123 0.96 10.83 22.43
C GLN A 123 1.15 11.16 20.94
N PHE A 124 0.10 11.61 20.23
CA PHE A 124 0.17 12.01 18.82
C PHE A 124 0.74 13.43 18.60
N ASN A 125 1.36 14.05 19.61
CA ASN A 125 2.02 15.35 19.49
C ASN A 125 3.47 15.27 18.96
N PHE A 126 3.89 14.13 18.42
CA PHE A 126 5.25 13.94 17.88
C PHE A 126 5.46 14.51 16.47
N PHE A 127 4.40 14.80 15.71
CA PHE A 127 4.50 15.35 14.37
C PHE A 127 4.07 16.83 14.34
N PRO A 128 4.71 17.68 13.52
CA PRO A 128 4.42 19.10 13.49
C PRO A 128 3.04 19.39 12.89
N LEU A 129 2.51 20.58 13.18
CA LEU A 129 1.29 21.08 12.53
C LEU A 129 1.51 21.13 11.01
N THR A 130 0.81 20.26 10.29
CA THR A 130 1.00 20.05 8.85
C THR A 130 -0.32 20.26 8.12
N PHE A 131 -0.27 20.88 6.93
CA PHE A 131 -1.42 21.12 6.08
C PHE A 131 -1.23 20.48 4.70
N VAL A 132 -2.28 19.85 4.18
CA VAL A 132 -2.29 19.24 2.84
C VAL A 132 -2.93 20.20 1.86
N LEU A 133 -2.11 20.80 1.00
CA LEU A 133 -2.54 21.76 -0.01
C LEU A 133 -2.89 21.07 -1.34
N PRO A 134 -3.79 21.65 -2.16
CA PRO A 134 -4.49 22.92 -1.96
C PRO A 134 -5.69 22.85 -0.99
N GLY A 135 -6.14 21.64 -0.62
CA GLY A 135 -7.39 21.44 0.13
C GLY A 135 -7.45 22.11 1.51
N GLU A 136 -6.32 22.24 2.21
CA GLU A 136 -6.23 22.85 3.55
C GLU A 136 -5.63 24.28 3.52
N TYR A 137 -5.63 24.98 2.37
CA TYR A 137 -5.01 26.30 2.24
C TYR A 137 -5.58 27.36 3.20
N LEU A 138 -6.90 27.42 3.35
CA LEU A 138 -7.53 28.40 4.25
C LEU A 138 -7.14 28.16 5.73
N LEU A 139 -7.12 26.90 6.16
CA LEU A 139 -6.69 26.51 7.50
C LEU A 139 -5.22 26.89 7.74
N TYR A 140 -4.38 26.70 6.72
CA TYR A 140 -3.00 27.15 6.77
C TYR A 140 -2.89 28.67 6.95
N VAL A 141 -3.62 29.46 6.16
CA VAL A 141 -3.58 30.93 6.24
C VAL A 141 -3.99 31.42 7.63
N GLU A 142 -5.03 30.83 8.22
CA GLU A 142 -5.46 31.16 9.58
C GLU A 142 -4.41 30.78 10.63
N ALA A 143 -3.82 29.60 10.52
CA ALA A 143 -2.76 29.16 11.44
C ALA A 143 -1.52 30.06 11.33
N PHE A 144 -1.12 30.43 10.12
CA PHE A 144 0.00 31.32 9.86
C PHE A 144 -0.20 32.70 10.51
N LYS A 145 -1.41 33.27 10.40
CA LYS A 145 -1.75 34.55 11.05
C LYS A 145 -1.65 34.50 12.58
N LYS A 146 -1.94 33.36 13.20
CA LYS A 146 -1.96 33.20 14.66
C LYS A 146 -0.58 32.93 15.24
N ILE A 147 0.17 32.02 14.61
CA ILE A 147 1.43 31.52 15.15
C ILE A 147 2.60 32.41 14.71
N GLY A 148 2.55 32.92 13.47
CA GLY A 148 3.70 33.53 12.81
C GLY A 148 4.84 32.52 12.60
N GLY A 149 5.85 32.89 11.81
CA GLY A 149 7.12 32.15 11.75
C GLY A 149 7.37 31.32 10.48
N LEU A 150 8.37 30.45 10.58
CA LEU A 150 8.93 29.68 9.48
C LEU A 150 8.03 28.49 9.13
N CYS A 151 7.52 28.47 7.91
CA CYS A 151 6.81 27.33 7.34
C CYS A 151 7.69 26.62 6.31
N VAL A 152 7.78 25.30 6.41
CA VAL A 152 8.50 24.46 5.45
C VAL A 152 7.48 23.92 4.45
N LEU A 153 7.59 24.34 3.19
CA LEU A 153 6.85 23.72 2.11
C LEU A 153 7.54 22.41 1.72
N ILE A 154 6.75 21.35 1.60
CA ILE A 154 7.21 20.08 1.06
C ILE A 154 6.39 19.80 -0.19
N ILE A 155 7.04 19.89 -1.34
CA ILE A 155 6.42 19.54 -2.61
C ILE A 155 6.45 18.02 -2.73
N VAL A 156 5.28 17.44 -2.98
CA VAL A 156 5.13 16.01 -3.29
C VAL A 156 4.97 15.92 -4.80
N GLU A 157 6.01 16.24 -5.56
CA GLU A 157 6.03 16.01 -7.01
C GLU A 157 6.74 14.69 -7.31
N PHE A 158 6.15 13.96 -8.26
CA PHE A 158 6.64 12.73 -8.90
C PHE A 158 7.95 12.18 -8.38
N ASP A 159 7.82 11.24 -7.43
CA ASP A 159 8.73 10.12 -7.11
C ASP A 159 10.20 10.42 -6.76
N PHE A 160 10.68 11.64 -7.00
CA PHE A 160 11.93 12.20 -6.55
C PHE A 160 11.63 13.15 -5.39
N PHE A 161 12.12 12.78 -4.22
CA PHE A 161 12.05 13.56 -2.99
C PHE A 161 12.89 14.85 -3.11
N LEU A 162 12.51 15.79 -3.98
CA LEU A 162 13.05 17.14 -3.92
C LEU A 162 12.35 17.87 -2.78
N ILE A 163 12.99 17.88 -1.61
CA ILE A 163 12.58 18.75 -0.50
C ILE A 163 13.11 20.14 -0.84
N THR A 164 12.31 20.95 -1.52
CA THR A 164 12.60 22.38 -1.62
C THR A 164 12.16 23.03 -0.30
N VAL A 165 13.11 23.22 0.62
CA VAL A 165 12.86 24.01 1.83
C VAL A 165 12.87 25.49 1.42
N SER A 166 11.68 26.03 1.14
CA SER A 166 11.49 27.47 1.00
C SER A 166 10.65 27.98 2.16
N THR A 167 10.94 29.19 2.62
CA THR A 167 10.10 29.90 3.59
C THR A 167 8.73 30.15 2.94
N ALA A 168 7.74 29.37 3.36
CA ALA A 168 6.42 29.43 2.78
C ALA A 168 5.62 30.57 3.43
N THR A 169 5.64 31.75 2.81
CA THR A 169 4.62 32.78 3.11
C THR A 169 3.36 32.48 2.31
N PRO A 170 2.16 32.91 2.75
CA PRO A 170 0.94 32.74 1.96
C PRO A 170 1.08 33.25 0.52
N SER A 171 1.74 34.40 0.34
CA SER A 171 1.98 35.00 -0.97
C SER A 171 2.95 34.19 -1.84
N SER A 172 4.04 33.65 -1.28
CA SER A 172 4.99 32.84 -2.06
C SER A 172 4.41 31.49 -2.48
N MET A 173 3.52 30.90 -1.67
CA MET A 173 2.85 29.65 -2.05
C MET A 173 1.86 29.81 -3.19
N LEU A 174 1.08 30.90 -3.22
CA LEU A 174 0.19 31.16 -4.35
C LEU A 174 0.97 31.26 -5.66
N MET A 175 2.13 31.92 -5.68
CA MET A 175 2.95 32.01 -6.89
C MET A 175 3.48 30.64 -7.35
N GLU A 176 3.92 29.77 -6.44
CA GLU A 176 4.35 28.41 -6.78
C GLU A 176 3.20 27.55 -7.34
N PHE A 177 1.98 27.67 -6.81
CA PHE A 177 0.82 26.97 -7.36
C PHE A 177 0.44 27.47 -8.75
N PHE A 178 0.54 28.77 -9.01
CA PHE A 178 0.24 29.35 -10.32
C PHE A 178 1.31 29.05 -11.38
N LEU A 179 2.58 28.88 -11.00
CA LEU A 179 3.66 28.58 -11.93
C LEU A 179 3.79 27.10 -12.29
N ARG A 180 3.18 26.20 -11.49
CA ARG A 180 3.22 24.74 -11.67
C ARG A 180 1.90 24.13 -12.18
N ALA A 181 0.88 24.95 -12.42
CA ALA A 181 -0.40 24.56 -13.03
C ALA A 181 -0.39 24.81 -14.55
#